data_AF-A0A7S2KYY9-F1
#
_entry.id   AF-A0A7S2KYY9-F1
#
_cell.length_a   1.000
_cell.length_b   1.000
_cell.length_c   1.000
_cell.angle_alpha   90.00
_cell.angle_beta   90.00
_cell.angle_gamma   90.00
#
_symmetry.space_group_name_H-M   'P 1'
#
loop_
_entity.id
_entity.type
_entity.pdbx_description
1 polymer ?
#
loop_
_entity_poly.entity_id
_entity_poly.type
_entity_poly.pdbx_seq_one_letter_code
_entity_poly.pdbx_strand_id
1 'polypeptide(L)'
;FGERLERMGESALLNCYSLRRVAMPLREDLISDNIFKGCTNMASLELVGEVHNTISHFSLQVWKDVMKYEIDAINQVLPAVPADGNKTLAVRQWIRRVRTRVEHFTTEHNSSLEESATILELSLWRDNLIGETSHGNGSDSSLEAKPNKRARIDVDSDSARQERRMTCGANIVVKNVLPFLQLK
;
A
#
# COMPACT_ATOMS: atom_id res chain seq x y z
N PHE A 1 -7.02 22.50 -12.91
CA PHE A 1 -6.01 22.17 -13.94
C PHE A 1 -6.18 20.72 -14.35
N GLY A 2 -5.89 20.37 -15.61
CA GLY A 2 -5.98 18.99 -16.08
C GLY A 2 -4.78 18.14 -15.63
N GLU A 3 -4.93 16.81 -15.66
CA GLU A 3 -3.90 15.85 -15.23
C GLU A 3 -2.60 15.92 -16.05
N ARG A 4 -2.69 16.45 -17.29
CA ARG A 4 -1.55 16.63 -18.20
C ARG A 4 -0.80 17.96 -18.01
N LEU A 5 -1.12 18.75 -16.99
CA LEU A 5 -0.37 19.99 -16.74
C LEU A 5 1.02 19.63 -16.21
N GLU A 6 2.06 19.97 -16.98
CA GLU A 6 3.46 19.62 -16.67
C GLU A 6 4.16 20.65 -15.78
N ARG A 7 3.91 21.95 -16.00
CA ARG A 7 4.47 23.03 -15.19
C ARG A 7 3.68 24.33 -15.41
N MET A 8 3.44 25.10 -14.35
CA MET A 8 3.03 26.49 -14.47
C MET A 8 4.27 27.38 -14.61
N GLY A 9 4.25 28.32 -15.54
CA GLY A 9 5.33 29.28 -15.71
C GLY A 9 5.54 30.15 -14.46
N GLU A 10 6.75 30.68 -14.31
CA GLU A 10 7.05 31.63 -13.25
C GLU A 10 6.09 32.82 -13.30
N SER A 11 5.52 33.19 -12.15
CA SER A 11 4.57 34.30 -12.06
C SER A 11 3.34 34.19 -12.98
N ALA A 12 2.96 32.98 -13.43
CA ALA A 12 1.85 32.78 -14.37
C ALA A 12 0.50 33.34 -13.89
N LEU A 13 0.30 33.45 -12.57
CA LEU A 13 -0.90 34.01 -11.95
C LEU A 13 -0.59 35.24 -11.07
N LEU A 14 0.53 35.92 -11.32
CA LEU A 14 0.93 37.10 -10.55
C LEU A 14 -0.14 38.20 -10.63
N ASN A 15 -0.46 38.82 -9.49
CA ASN A 15 -1.43 39.91 -9.35
C ASN A 15 -2.83 39.60 -9.94
N CYS A 16 -3.22 38.32 -9.99
CA CYS A 16 -4.55 37.94 -10.45
C CYS A 16 -5.61 38.20 -9.36
N TYR A 17 -6.01 39.45 -9.18
CA TYR A 17 -6.96 39.86 -8.14
C TYR A 17 -8.35 39.24 -8.29
N SER A 18 -8.74 38.78 -9.47
CA SER A 18 -10.03 38.10 -9.67
C SER A 18 -9.98 36.60 -9.33
N LEU A 19 -8.79 36.04 -9.11
CA LEU A 19 -8.63 34.62 -8.81
C LEU A 19 -9.14 34.32 -7.40
N ARG A 20 -10.20 33.52 -7.31
CA ARG A 20 -10.83 33.15 -6.02
C ARG A 20 -10.57 31.71 -5.62
N ARG A 21 -10.56 30.81 -6.61
CA ARG A 21 -10.46 29.36 -6.44
C ARG A 21 -9.48 28.77 -7.43
N VAL A 22 -8.72 27.78 -6.99
CA VAL A 22 -7.76 27.04 -7.82
C VAL A 22 -7.99 25.55 -7.60
N ALA A 23 -7.95 24.75 -8.67
CA ALA A 23 -7.98 23.30 -8.58
C ALA A 23 -6.68 22.73 -9.16
N MET A 24 -5.92 21.96 -8.39
CA MET A 24 -4.61 21.45 -8.82
C MET A 24 -4.28 20.06 -8.26
N PRO A 25 -3.44 19.27 -8.95
CA PRO A 25 -2.99 17.98 -8.42
C PRO A 25 -1.96 18.12 -7.30
N LEU A 26 -1.68 17.02 -6.59
CA LEU A 26 -0.67 16.97 -5.51
C LEU A 26 0.77 17.00 -6.03
N ARG A 27 1.12 18.06 -6.76
CA ARG A 27 2.37 18.21 -7.48
C ARG A 27 3.07 19.51 -7.11
N GLU A 28 4.12 19.38 -6.31
CA GLU A 28 4.95 20.49 -5.88
C GLU A 28 5.73 21.11 -7.05
N ASP A 29 6.14 20.30 -8.02
CA ASP A 29 6.89 20.70 -9.22
C ASP A 29 6.10 21.62 -10.17
N LEU A 30 4.77 21.66 -10.02
CA LEU A 30 3.92 22.64 -10.71
C LEU A 30 4.01 24.04 -10.09
N ILE A 31 4.48 24.16 -8.85
CA ILE A 31 4.50 25.43 -8.11
C ILE A 31 5.88 26.08 -8.21
N SER A 32 6.12 26.80 -9.29
CA SER A 32 7.25 27.74 -9.37
C SER A 32 7.09 28.91 -8.40
N ASP A 33 8.14 29.72 -8.25
CA ASP A 33 8.09 30.86 -7.35
C ASP A 33 7.10 31.93 -7.80
N ASN A 34 6.51 32.60 -6.81
CA ASN A 34 5.60 33.75 -6.96
C ASN A 34 4.35 33.54 -7.83
N ILE A 35 3.98 32.31 -8.20
CA ILE A 35 2.79 32.05 -9.04
C ILE A 35 1.55 32.77 -8.52
N PHE A 36 1.29 32.71 -7.21
CA PHE A 36 0.10 33.30 -6.59
C PHE A 36 0.40 34.61 -5.85
N LYS A 37 1.54 35.25 -6.11
CA LYS A 37 1.88 36.53 -5.48
C LYS A 37 0.87 37.59 -5.91
N GLY A 38 0.35 38.36 -4.96
CA GLY A 38 -0.66 39.40 -5.22
C GLY A 38 -2.06 38.87 -5.58
N CYS A 39 -2.32 37.56 -5.50
CA CYS A 39 -3.67 37.00 -5.65
C CYS A 39 -4.52 37.22 -4.39
N THR A 40 -4.87 38.47 -4.09
CA THR A 40 -5.45 38.87 -2.79
C THR A 40 -6.80 38.21 -2.49
N ASN A 41 -7.64 37.97 -3.51
CA ASN A 41 -8.97 37.35 -3.35
C ASN A 41 -8.97 35.82 -3.40
N MET A 42 -7.80 35.17 -3.54
CA MET A 42 -7.70 33.71 -3.57
C MET A 42 -7.95 33.17 -2.16
N ALA A 43 -9.05 32.42 -2.02
CA ALA A 43 -9.54 31.95 -0.73
C ALA A 43 -9.62 30.43 -0.64
N SER A 44 -9.78 29.73 -1.77
CA SER A 44 -9.90 28.27 -1.76
C SER A 44 -8.98 27.60 -2.76
N LEU A 45 -8.56 26.40 -2.39
CA LEU A 45 -7.82 25.51 -3.26
C LEU A 45 -8.38 24.10 -3.12
N GLU A 46 -8.69 23.51 -4.26
CA GLU A 46 -9.21 22.15 -4.36
C GLU A 46 -8.11 21.21 -4.87
N LEU A 47 -7.85 20.16 -4.11
CA LEU A 47 -6.94 19.10 -4.53
C LEU A 47 -7.68 18.19 -5.52
N VAL A 48 -7.09 17.91 -6.67
CA VAL A 48 -7.67 17.01 -7.69
C VAL A 48 -6.70 15.87 -8.07
N GLY A 49 -7.20 14.85 -8.75
CA GLY A 49 -6.40 13.73 -9.25
C GLY A 49 -6.37 12.51 -8.33
N GLU A 50 -5.42 11.61 -8.59
CA GLU A 50 -5.38 10.24 -8.05
C GLU A 50 -5.23 10.15 -6.53
N VAL A 51 -4.74 11.21 -5.87
CA VAL A 51 -4.56 11.26 -4.41
C VAL A 51 -5.84 10.90 -3.65
N HIS A 52 -7.02 11.32 -4.13
CA HIS A 52 -8.30 10.95 -3.49
C HIS A 52 -8.60 9.46 -3.61
N ASN A 53 -8.21 8.83 -4.72
CA ASN A 53 -8.31 7.38 -4.89
C ASN A 53 -7.40 6.67 -3.89
N THR A 54 -6.11 7.05 -3.81
CA THR A 54 -5.16 6.49 -2.84
C THR A 54 -5.71 6.57 -1.40
N ILE A 55 -6.21 7.73 -0.99
CA ILE A 55 -6.76 7.93 0.37
C ILE A 55 -8.01 7.07 0.59
N SER A 56 -8.86 6.89 -0.42
CA SER A 56 -10.07 6.07 -0.31
C SER A 56 -9.77 4.59 0.00
N HIS A 57 -8.59 4.10 -0.44
CA HIS A 57 -8.13 2.72 -0.24
C HIS A 57 -7.42 2.49 1.09
N PHE A 58 -7.10 3.53 1.86
CA PHE A 58 -6.51 3.35 3.18
C PHE A 58 -7.38 2.42 4.06
N SER A 59 -6.72 1.49 4.76
CA SER A 59 -7.38 0.47 5.57
C SER A 59 -8.08 1.07 6.79
N LEU A 60 -7.53 2.14 7.37
CA LEU A 60 -8.04 2.74 8.60
C LEU A 60 -8.84 4.00 8.34
N GLN A 61 -10.06 4.06 8.90
CA GLN A 61 -10.92 5.25 8.80
C GLN A 61 -10.25 6.50 9.39
N VAL A 62 -9.52 6.37 10.50
CA VAL A 62 -8.80 7.49 11.12
C VAL A 62 -7.79 8.13 10.16
N TRP A 63 -7.13 7.35 9.30
CA TRP A 63 -6.21 7.91 8.29
C TRP A 63 -6.96 8.70 7.23
N LYS A 64 -8.13 8.23 6.80
CA LYS A 64 -8.99 8.96 5.86
C LYS A 64 -9.46 10.28 6.46
N ASP A 65 -9.87 10.27 7.71
CA ASP A 65 -10.35 11.47 8.41
C ASP A 65 -9.22 12.49 8.60
N VAL A 66 -8.02 12.05 8.99
CA VAL A 66 -6.83 12.90 9.07
C VAL A 66 -6.51 13.49 7.69
N MET A 67 -6.50 12.68 6.63
CA MET A 67 -6.21 13.20 5.30
C MET A 67 -7.24 14.20 4.79
N LYS A 68 -8.53 13.96 5.05
CA LYS A 68 -9.59 14.91 4.74
C LYS A 68 -9.33 16.26 5.42
N TYR A 69 -9.01 16.24 6.71
CA TYR A 69 -8.66 17.45 7.45
C TYR A 69 -7.43 18.17 6.88
N GLU A 70 -6.37 17.42 6.56
CA GLU A 70 -5.14 17.98 5.97
C GLU A 70 -5.40 18.63 4.60
N ILE A 71 -6.26 18.02 3.77
CA ILE A 71 -6.67 18.57 2.48
C ILE A 71 -7.48 19.85 2.69
N ASP A 72 -8.45 19.85 3.60
CA ASP A 72 -9.34 20.99 3.85
C ASP A 72 -8.62 22.17 4.53
N ALA A 73 -7.51 21.94 5.23
CA ALA A 73 -6.76 22.94 5.98
C ALA A 73 -6.32 24.14 5.13
N ILE A 74 -6.02 23.95 3.84
CA ILE A 74 -5.59 25.04 2.96
C ILE A 74 -6.64 26.14 2.81
N ASN A 75 -7.92 25.78 2.90
CA ASN A 75 -9.03 26.72 2.77
C ASN A 75 -9.16 27.65 4.00
N GLN A 76 -8.50 27.31 5.11
CA GLN A 76 -8.38 28.17 6.29
C GLN A 76 -7.08 28.99 6.24
N VAL A 77 -6.01 28.40 5.69
CA VAL A 77 -4.70 29.06 5.59
C VAL A 77 -4.72 30.19 4.56
N LEU A 78 -5.26 29.95 3.35
CA LEU A 78 -5.21 30.91 2.25
C LEU A 78 -5.84 32.27 2.58
N PRO A 79 -7.05 32.36 3.18
CA PRO A 79 -7.64 33.63 3.56
C PRO A 79 -6.87 34.35 4.67
N ALA A 80 -6.16 33.61 5.53
CA ALA A 80 -5.36 34.18 6.62
C ALA A 80 -4.01 34.75 6.16
N VAL A 81 -3.54 34.39 4.96
CA VAL A 81 -2.32 34.97 4.38
C VAL A 81 -2.57 36.46 4.06
N PRO A 82 -1.73 37.39 4.56
CA PRO A 82 -1.82 38.81 4.23
C PRO A 82 -1.81 39.10 2.72
N ALA A 83 -2.32 40.27 2.31
CA ALA A 83 -2.40 40.65 0.90
C ALA A 83 -1.02 40.77 0.21
N ASP A 84 0.01 41.16 0.96
CA ASP A 84 1.43 41.17 0.59
C ASP A 84 2.12 39.83 0.83
N GLY A 85 1.46 38.92 1.55
CA GLY A 85 1.94 37.60 1.92
C GLY A 85 2.06 36.66 0.71
N ASN A 86 3.03 35.74 0.79
CA ASN A 86 3.30 34.82 -0.29
C ASN A 86 2.37 33.59 -0.24
N LYS A 87 1.17 33.71 -0.82
CA LYS A 87 0.23 32.57 -0.97
C LYS A 87 0.88 31.37 -1.68
N THR A 88 1.84 31.61 -2.57
CA THR A 88 2.63 30.54 -3.21
C THR A 88 3.37 29.68 -2.17
N LEU A 89 3.98 30.31 -1.17
CA LEU A 89 4.67 29.60 -0.09
C LEU A 89 3.68 28.78 0.75
N ALA A 90 2.53 29.36 1.08
CA ALA A 90 1.49 28.66 1.85
C ALA A 90 1.00 27.40 1.11
N VAL A 91 0.71 27.50 -0.18
CA VAL A 91 0.31 26.34 -1.00
C VAL A 91 1.44 25.31 -1.07
N ARG A 92 2.69 25.74 -1.28
CA ARG A 92 3.85 24.82 -1.35
C ARG A 92 4.05 24.05 -0.05
N GLN A 93 3.97 24.72 1.09
CA GLN A 93 4.07 24.08 2.41
C GLN A 93 2.92 23.10 2.66
N TRP A 94 1.70 23.49 2.29
CA TRP A 94 0.54 22.62 2.39
C TRP A 94 0.67 21.36 1.52
N ILE A 95 1.09 21.49 0.26
CA ILE A 95 1.34 20.33 -0.62
C ILE A 95 2.35 19.37 0.00
N ARG A 96 3.47 19.89 0.53
CA ARG A 96 4.48 19.06 1.20
C ARG A 96 3.89 18.30 2.38
N ARG A 97 3.13 19.00 3.22
CA ARG A 97 2.48 18.39 4.40
C ARG A 97 1.50 17.28 4.00
N VAL A 98 0.63 17.53 3.01
CA VAL A 98 -0.31 16.53 2.49
C VAL A 98 0.45 15.34 1.91
N ARG A 99 1.47 15.59 1.08
CA ARG A 99 2.29 14.55 0.45
C ARG A 99 2.98 13.66 1.48
N THR A 100 3.72 14.25 2.42
CA THR A 100 4.41 13.50 3.47
C THR A 100 3.44 12.63 4.28
N ARG A 101 2.22 13.13 4.53
CA ARG A 101 1.21 12.36 5.25
C ARG A 101 0.66 11.19 4.42
N VAL A 102 0.37 11.41 3.14
CA VAL A 102 -0.07 10.34 2.22
C VAL A 102 1.00 9.26 2.12
N GLU A 103 2.27 9.65 1.93
CA GLU A 103 3.41 8.72 1.85
C GLU A 103 3.57 7.90 3.13
N HIS A 104 3.44 8.55 4.29
CA HIS A 104 3.49 7.85 5.58
C HIS A 104 2.37 6.81 5.71
N PHE A 105 1.11 7.19 5.49
CA PHE A 105 -0.01 6.24 5.61
C PHE A 105 0.01 5.15 4.54
N THR A 106 0.55 5.43 3.35
CA THR A 106 0.76 4.41 2.33
C THR A 106 1.78 3.37 2.78
N THR A 107 2.89 3.82 3.38
CA THR A 107 3.91 2.91 3.94
C THR A 107 3.34 2.04 5.06
N GLU A 108 2.62 2.64 6.02
CA GLU A 108 2.00 1.91 7.14
C GLU A 108 0.94 0.91 6.65
N HIS A 109 0.13 1.29 5.66
CA HIS A 109 -0.84 0.42 5.03
C HIS A 109 -0.16 -0.81 4.42
N ASN A 110 0.89 -0.59 3.64
CA ASN A 110 1.62 -1.67 2.97
C ASN A 110 2.29 -2.61 3.97
N SER A 111 2.91 -2.07 5.03
CA SER A 111 3.48 -2.89 6.12
C SER A 111 2.41 -3.79 6.76
N SER A 112 1.22 -3.24 7.03
CA SER A 112 0.11 -4.01 7.62
C SER A 112 -0.39 -5.13 6.69
N LEU A 113 -0.39 -4.87 5.38
CA LEU A 113 -0.75 -5.87 4.37
C LEU A 113 0.28 -6.99 4.28
N GLU A 114 1.58 -6.67 4.34
CA GLU A 114 2.66 -7.65 4.35
C GLU A 114 2.56 -8.56 5.59
N GLU A 115 2.38 -7.99 6.78
CA GLU A 115 2.19 -8.77 8.01
C GLU A 115 0.99 -9.72 7.89
N SER A 116 -0.15 -9.22 7.41
CA SER A 116 -1.36 -10.03 7.21
C SER A 116 -1.14 -11.16 6.21
N ALA A 117 -0.38 -10.91 5.13
CA ALA A 117 -0.04 -11.91 4.14
C ALA A 117 0.84 -13.02 4.74
N THR A 118 1.87 -12.66 5.52
CA THR A 118 2.74 -13.67 6.17
C THR A 118 1.98 -14.56 7.14
N ILE A 119 1.04 -14.00 7.91
CA ILE A 119 0.20 -14.76 8.86
C ILE A 119 -0.69 -15.75 8.09
N LEU A 120 -1.30 -15.30 7.00
CA LEU A 120 -2.12 -16.16 6.13
C LEU A 120 -1.30 -17.27 5.49
N GLU A 121 -0.07 -16.99 5.07
CA GLU A 121 0.82 -18.03 4.56
C GLU A 121 1.11 -19.06 5.65
N LEU A 122 1.52 -18.63 6.84
CA LEU A 122 1.83 -19.53 7.97
C LEU A 122 0.64 -20.39 8.40
N SER A 123 -0.59 -19.85 8.40
CA SER A 123 -1.78 -20.64 8.71
C SER A 123 -2.06 -21.69 7.65
N LEU A 124 -1.91 -21.36 6.36
CA LEU A 124 -2.05 -22.32 5.27
C LEU A 124 -1.02 -23.45 5.36
N TRP A 125 0.24 -23.14 5.71
CA TRP A 125 1.27 -24.16 5.95
C TRP A 125 0.91 -25.09 7.11
N ARG A 126 0.40 -24.53 8.21
CA ARG A 126 -0.02 -25.31 9.38
C ARG A 126 -1.15 -26.29 9.03
N ASP A 127 -2.16 -25.85 8.30
CA ASP A 127 -3.31 -26.68 7.96
C ASP A 127 -2.92 -27.83 7.00
N ASN A 128 -2.02 -27.56 6.05
CA ASN A 128 -1.46 -28.59 5.17
C ASN A 128 -0.69 -29.66 5.94
N LEU A 129 0.12 -29.27 6.93
CA LEU A 129 0.85 -30.22 7.78
C LEU A 129 -0.09 -31.12 8.61
N ILE A 130 -1.22 -30.57 9.09
CA ILE A 130 -2.20 -31.34 9.87
C ILE A 130 -2.92 -32.36 8.97
N GLY A 131 -3.25 -31.99 7.73
CA GLY A 131 -3.81 -32.91 6.74
C GLY A 131 -2.95 -34.16 6.51
N GLU A 132 -1.63 -34.01 6.44
CA GLU A 132 -0.68 -35.11 6.22
C GLU A 132 -0.55 -36.07 7.42
N THR A 133 -0.67 -35.57 8.65
CA THR A 133 -0.56 -36.40 9.87
C THR A 133 -1.80 -37.25 10.14
N SER A 134 -2.96 -36.85 9.62
CA SER A 134 -4.23 -37.57 9.80
C SER A 134 -4.37 -38.86 8.98
N HIS A 135 -3.47 -39.13 8.04
CA HIS A 135 -3.42 -40.40 7.27
C HIS A 135 -2.39 -41.40 7.82
N GLY A 136 -1.80 -41.15 8.99
CA GLY A 136 -0.73 -41.97 9.57
C GLY A 136 -1.12 -42.98 10.65
N ASN A 137 -2.35 -42.96 11.18
CA ASN A 137 -2.76 -43.88 12.25
C ASN A 137 -4.12 -44.54 11.92
N GLY A 138 -4.09 -45.50 11.02
CA GLY A 138 -5.08 -46.58 10.99
C GLY A 138 -4.78 -47.55 12.12
N SER A 139 -5.59 -47.48 13.17
CA SER A 139 -5.71 -48.51 14.19
C SER A 139 -6.16 -49.82 13.54
N ASP A 140 -5.37 -50.88 13.67
CA ASP A 140 -5.92 -52.23 13.65
C ASP A 140 -5.48 -52.96 14.91
N SER A 141 -6.48 -53.37 15.69
CA SER A 141 -6.36 -54.06 16.96
C SER A 141 -6.84 -55.49 16.77
N SER A 142 -5.93 -56.46 16.64
CA SER A 142 -6.21 -57.85 17.02
C SER A 142 -4.95 -58.72 17.07
N LEU A 143 -4.59 -59.09 18.31
CA LEU A 143 -4.19 -60.42 18.82
C LEU A 143 -3.08 -61.28 18.16
N GLU A 144 -2.23 -61.79 19.08
CA GLU A 144 -1.38 -63.00 19.07
C GLU A 144 0.12 -62.92 18.66
N ALA A 145 0.90 -63.83 19.27
CA ALA A 145 2.26 -63.61 19.73
C ALA A 145 3.32 -64.61 19.17
N LYS A 146 4.55 -64.10 18.96
CA LYS A 146 5.91 -64.75 18.94
C LYS A 146 6.28 -65.70 17.77
N PRO A 147 7.57 -66.06 17.55
CA PRO A 147 8.82 -65.25 17.50
C PRO A 147 9.79 -65.62 16.31
N ASN A 148 10.75 -64.73 16.02
CA ASN A 148 12.08 -64.90 15.35
C ASN A 148 12.31 -65.93 14.20
N LYS A 149 12.83 -65.47 13.04
CA LYS A 149 14.01 -66.03 12.32
C LYS A 149 14.47 -65.20 11.09
N ARG A 150 15.76 -64.84 11.15
CA ARG A 150 16.83 -64.52 10.16
C ARG A 150 16.53 -64.18 8.68
N ALA A 151 17.20 -63.08 8.29
CA ALA A 151 17.67 -62.59 6.99
C ALA A 151 17.66 -63.48 5.74
N ARG A 152 17.30 -62.86 4.62
CA ARG A 152 17.98 -63.00 3.32
C ARG A 152 17.99 -61.65 2.59
N ILE A 153 19.17 -61.23 2.20
CA ILE A 153 19.45 -60.10 1.32
C ILE A 153 19.27 -60.62 -0.11
N ASP A 154 18.43 -59.96 -0.91
CA ASP A 154 18.64 -59.88 -2.35
C ASP A 154 18.67 -58.39 -2.71
N VAL A 155 19.87 -57.95 -3.08
CA VAL A 155 20.11 -56.64 -3.70
C VAL A 155 19.65 -56.80 -5.14
N ASP A 156 18.52 -56.21 -5.48
CA ASP A 156 18.27 -55.78 -6.85
C ASP A 156 18.27 -54.25 -6.83
N SER A 157 19.39 -53.69 -7.28
CA SER A 157 19.62 -52.27 -7.38
C SER A 157 19.04 -51.79 -8.70
N ASP A 158 17.83 -51.24 -8.67
CA ASP A 158 17.48 -50.18 -9.59
C ASP A 158 16.45 -49.23 -8.95
N SER A 159 16.94 -48.04 -8.58
CA SER A 159 16.26 -46.75 -8.77
C SER A 159 14.73 -46.76 -8.56
N ALA A 160 14.14 -46.22 -7.49
CA ALA A 160 14.55 -45.03 -6.76
C ALA A 160 13.84 -45.02 -5.39
N ARG A 161 14.58 -44.62 -4.36
CA ARG A 161 13.97 -43.86 -3.27
C ARG A 161 13.18 -42.75 -3.95
N GLN A 162 11.85 -42.85 -3.96
CA GLN A 162 11.04 -41.65 -4.04
C GLN A 162 11.30 -40.94 -2.71
N GLU A 163 12.42 -40.22 -2.65
CA GLU A 163 12.58 -39.07 -1.79
C GLU A 163 11.23 -38.38 -1.86
N ARG A 164 10.53 -38.32 -0.73
CA ARG A 164 9.55 -37.27 -0.54
C ARG A 164 10.37 -36.00 -0.56
N ARG A 165 10.64 -35.55 -1.79
CA ARG A 165 11.32 -34.30 -2.05
C ARG A 165 10.44 -33.30 -1.33
N MET A 166 11.01 -32.68 -0.30
CA MET A 166 10.61 -31.34 0.05
C MET A 166 10.96 -30.48 -1.17
N THR A 167 10.16 -30.57 -2.23
CA THR A 167 10.09 -29.46 -3.15
C THR A 167 9.51 -28.37 -2.26
N CYS A 168 10.37 -27.43 -1.87
CA CYS A 168 9.98 -26.06 -1.58
C CYS A 168 9.01 -25.68 -2.70
N GLY A 169 7.73 -25.97 -2.45
CA GLY A 169 6.66 -25.81 -3.40
C GLY A 169 6.32 -24.35 -3.34
N ALA A 170 7.11 -23.53 -4.04
CA ALA A 170 6.73 -22.20 -4.44
C ALA A 170 5.52 -22.28 -5.38
N ASN A 171 4.40 -22.80 -4.88
CA ASN A 171 3.16 -22.94 -5.62
C ASN A 171 1.93 -22.99 -4.70
N ILE A 172 1.98 -22.34 -3.54
CA ILE A 172 0.75 -21.72 -3.02
C ILE A 172 0.53 -20.47 -3.87
N VAL A 173 0.02 -20.66 -5.09
CA VAL A 173 -0.58 -19.56 -5.85
C VAL A 173 -1.86 -19.24 -5.11
N VAL A 174 -1.82 -18.31 -4.15
CA VAL A 174 -3.05 -17.67 -3.68
C VAL A 174 -3.55 -16.85 -4.87
N LYS A 175 -4.36 -17.50 -5.71
CA LYS A 175 -5.07 -16.82 -6.79
C LYS A 175 -5.82 -15.68 -6.12
N ASN A 176 -5.44 -14.44 -6.48
CA ASN A 176 -5.94 -13.15 -5.99
C ASN A 176 -5.07 -12.38 -4.97
N VAL A 177 -3.88 -12.82 -4.56
CA VAL A 177 -2.98 -11.97 -3.72
C VAL A 177 -1.97 -11.17 -4.55
N LEU A 178 -1.50 -11.74 -5.66
CA LEU A 178 -0.53 -11.09 -6.56
C LEU A 178 -0.94 -9.69 -7.06
N PRO A 179 -2.23 -9.37 -7.33
CA PRO A 179 -2.63 -8.02 -7.70
C PRO A 179 -2.41 -6.97 -6.59
N PHE A 180 -2.43 -7.39 -5.31
CA PHE A 180 -2.28 -6.47 -4.17
C PHE A 180 -0.81 -6.17 -3.84
N LEU A 181 0.12 -7.02 -4.26
CA LEU A 181 1.57 -6.83 -4.07
C LEU A 181 2.23 -6.01 -5.20
N GLN A 182 1.48 -5.66 -6.25
CA GLN A 182 1.99 -4.97 -7.44
C GLN A 182 1.56 -3.49 -7.55
N LEU A 183 1.12 -2.87 -6.46
CA LEU A 183 0.87 -1.43 -6.43
C LEU A 183 2.21 -0.68 -6.55
N LYS A 184 2.56 -0.32 -7.80
CA LYS A 184 3.61 0.65 -8.15
C LYS A 184 3.04 2.06 -8.17
#